data_AF-A0AAN9ENT4-F1
#
_entry.id   AF-A0AAN9ENT4-F1
#
_cell.length_a   1.000
_cell.length_b   1.000
_cell.length_c   1.000
_cell.angle_alpha   90.00
_cell.angle_beta   90.00
_cell.angle_gamma   90.00
#
_symmetry.space_group_name_H-M   'P 1'
#
loop_
_entity.id
_entity.type
_entity.pdbx_description
1 polymer ?
#
loop_
_entity_poly.entity_id
_entity_poly.type
_entity_poly.pdbx_seq_one_letter_code
_entity_poly.pdbx_strand_id
1 'polypeptide(L)'
;MQGAGFDSLSPLPCLPLAATLNLQLLGTCSSGSGKPLENLKSNQNMMGEEDEEQRRRLKLEEALEIQSLRRIISAYLNYPDAAEEDVRRYERSFRKLPPAHKDLLSHHPLKFQRLRWCISMNTHFIFSMLQAFEPPLDMSQDIDLSGDQHAEYAQKDPLVSQRINACLCVSAPVRRTCCSVSDQHGCMEGSNDTCRSPQLVHANEEVDIESHHQSNAGSHPQSSILDKESGDYGGSASAITDSNGNVTSPRQQWLEPSCQLHVPLVDVDKVRCIIRNIVRDWATEGKSERDQCYVPILEELNTLFPDRSKESPPACLVPGAGLGRLALEISRLGFISQGNEFSYYMMICSSFILNHSQTADEWTIYPWIHSNCNSLSDSDQLRPVSIPDIHPASAGITEGFSMCGGDFVEVYSDSSQVGTWDAVVTCFFIDTAHNIVEYIEIISKILKDGGVWINLGPLLYHFADMYGQEDEMSIELSLEDVKRVALHYGFEFEKERTIETTYTTNPRSMMQNRYFAAFWTMRKKSAAVQVP
;
A
#
# COMPACT_ATOMS: atom_id res chain seq x y z
N MET A 1 -21.76 56.68 -36.92
CA MET A 1 -21.62 55.58 -37.91
C MET A 1 -20.30 54.88 -37.63
N GLN A 2 -20.35 53.55 -37.67
CA GLN A 2 -19.26 52.56 -37.56
C GLN A 2 -18.68 52.33 -36.15
N GLY A 3 -18.68 51.05 -35.78
CA GLY A 3 -18.18 50.53 -34.52
C GLY A 3 -17.17 49.41 -34.72
N ALA A 4 -16.71 48.87 -33.60
CA ALA A 4 -16.01 47.60 -33.35
C ALA A 4 -15.84 47.62 -31.81
N GLY A 5 -16.24 46.63 -31.02
CA GLY A 5 -15.90 45.22 -31.09
C GLY A 5 -15.27 44.90 -29.73
N PHE A 6 -16.08 44.50 -28.75
CA PHE A 6 -15.62 44.00 -27.45
C PHE A 6 -15.39 42.50 -27.61
N ASP A 7 -14.13 42.08 -27.67
CA ASP A 7 -13.75 40.67 -27.61
C ASP A 7 -13.47 40.24 -26.17
N SER A 8 -14.12 39.14 -25.85
CA SER A 8 -14.03 38.32 -24.65
C SER A 8 -12.62 37.79 -24.39
N LEU A 9 -12.08 38.06 -23.20
CA LEU A 9 -11.00 37.29 -22.61
C LEU A 9 -11.56 35.93 -22.16
N SER A 10 -11.17 34.87 -22.88
CA SER A 10 -11.36 33.49 -22.47
C SER A 10 -10.45 33.15 -21.26
N PRO A 11 -10.88 32.27 -20.34
CA PRO A 11 -10.01 31.74 -19.30
C PRO A 11 -8.98 30.79 -19.92
N LEU A 12 -7.70 30.98 -19.58
CA LEU A 12 -6.65 29.99 -19.84
C LEU A 12 -7.02 28.67 -19.13
N PRO A 13 -6.90 27.51 -19.81
CA PRO A 13 -7.13 26.23 -19.15
C PRO A 13 -5.99 25.97 -18.15
N CYS A 14 -6.35 25.81 -16.87
CA CYS A 14 -5.47 25.19 -15.88
C CYS A 14 -5.16 23.77 -16.35
N LEU A 15 -3.91 23.51 -16.77
CA LEU A 15 -3.41 22.15 -16.96
C LEU A 15 -3.37 21.47 -15.58
N PRO A 16 -3.96 20.27 -15.41
CA PRO A 16 -3.84 19.52 -14.17
C PRO A 16 -2.36 19.11 -13.98
N LEU A 17 -1.75 19.54 -12.88
CA LEU A 17 -0.47 19.03 -12.41
C LEU A 17 -0.70 17.59 -11.95
N ALA A 18 -0.38 16.62 -12.80
CA ALA A 18 -0.38 15.20 -12.45
C ALA A 18 0.91 14.84 -11.70
N ALA A 19 0.85 13.84 -10.82
CA ALA A 19 2.06 13.28 -10.23
C ALA A 19 2.85 12.57 -11.33
N THR A 20 4.09 13.01 -11.58
CA THR A 20 4.94 12.32 -12.55
C THR A 20 5.38 10.99 -11.93
N LEU A 21 4.86 9.89 -12.47
CA LEU A 21 5.35 8.56 -12.15
C LEU A 21 6.59 8.30 -13.02
N ASN A 22 7.77 8.51 -12.45
CA ASN A 22 9.03 8.18 -13.11
C ASN A 22 9.38 6.74 -12.73
N LEU A 23 9.04 5.80 -13.60
CA LEU A 23 9.59 4.45 -13.54
C LEU A 23 10.98 4.49 -14.15
N GLN A 24 12.02 4.33 -13.33
CA GLN A 24 13.36 4.10 -13.85
C GLN A 24 13.44 2.64 -14.30
N LEU A 25 13.33 2.44 -15.62
CA LEU A 25 13.81 1.22 -16.26
C LEU A 25 15.34 1.20 -16.20
N LEU A 26 15.90 0.05 -15.85
CA LEU A 26 17.34 -0.19 -15.82
C LEU A 26 18.01 0.22 -17.15
N GLY A 27 18.83 1.28 -17.09
CA GLY A 27 20.02 1.41 -17.92
C GLY A 27 20.02 2.53 -18.97
N THR A 28 20.96 3.48 -18.81
CA THR A 28 21.93 3.86 -19.86
C THR A 28 23.19 4.43 -19.22
N CYS A 29 24.30 3.71 -19.27
CA CYS A 29 25.64 4.26 -19.07
C CYS A 29 26.45 4.05 -20.35
N SER A 30 26.66 5.12 -21.13
CA SER A 30 27.67 5.14 -22.19
C SER A 30 28.71 6.20 -21.84
N SER A 31 29.89 5.78 -21.38
CA SER A 31 31.05 6.67 -21.27
C SER A 31 32.08 6.29 -22.34
N GLY A 32 32.14 7.09 -23.39
CA GLY A 32 33.20 7.03 -24.38
C GLY A 32 34.40 7.89 -23.98
N SER A 33 35.60 7.30 -23.96
CA SER A 33 36.85 8.06 -24.09
C SER A 33 37.90 7.18 -24.78
N GLY A 34 38.32 7.57 -25.97
CA GLY A 34 39.30 6.85 -26.77
C GLY A 34 40.75 7.27 -26.46
N LYS A 35 41.68 6.31 -26.59
CA LYS A 35 43.05 6.43 -27.12
C LYS A 35 43.76 5.05 -27.18
N PRO A 36 44.87 4.87 -27.93
CA PRO A 36 44.86 3.99 -29.10
C PRO A 36 45.64 2.66 -28.98
N LEU A 37 45.27 1.78 -29.93
CA LEU A 37 45.83 0.50 -30.39
C LEU A 37 47.20 0.05 -29.85
N GLU A 38 47.19 -1.10 -29.15
CA GLU A 38 47.83 -2.36 -29.60
C GLU A 38 47.52 -3.49 -28.59
N ASN A 39 46.39 -4.19 -28.77
CA ASN A 39 46.09 -5.57 -28.31
C ASN A 39 44.60 -5.88 -28.53
N LEU A 40 44.16 -5.97 -29.80
CA LEU A 40 42.74 -5.91 -30.15
C LEU A 40 42.02 -7.26 -30.37
N LYS A 41 42.64 -8.41 -30.13
CA LYS A 41 41.99 -9.71 -30.46
C LYS A 41 41.57 -10.56 -29.26
N SER A 42 42.14 -10.36 -28.09
CA SER A 42 41.75 -11.09 -26.86
C SER A 42 40.81 -10.28 -25.95
N ASN A 43 40.96 -8.95 -25.90
CA ASN A 43 40.08 -8.08 -25.08
C ASN A 43 38.71 -7.79 -25.70
N GLN A 44 38.54 -7.95 -27.03
CA GLN A 44 37.25 -7.76 -27.68
C GLN A 44 36.27 -8.91 -27.44
N ASN A 45 36.77 -10.15 -27.29
CA ASN A 45 35.92 -11.31 -26.99
C ASN A 45 35.46 -11.32 -25.52
N MET A 46 36.34 -10.95 -24.57
CA MET A 46 35.98 -10.88 -23.15
C MET A 46 34.97 -9.77 -22.84
N MET A 47 35.13 -8.57 -23.43
CA MET A 47 34.12 -7.50 -23.31
C MET A 47 32.78 -7.90 -23.95
N GLY A 48 32.81 -8.65 -25.07
CA GLY A 48 31.59 -9.12 -25.72
C GLY A 48 30.82 -10.16 -24.91
N GLU A 49 31.52 -11.06 -24.21
CA GLU A 49 30.92 -12.06 -23.32
C GLU A 49 30.32 -11.41 -22.06
N GLU A 50 31.02 -10.46 -21.43
CA GLU A 50 30.49 -9.70 -20.28
C GLU A 50 29.26 -8.83 -20.65
N ASP A 51 29.29 -8.19 -21.82
CA ASP A 51 28.14 -7.42 -22.34
C ASP A 51 26.95 -8.33 -22.70
N GLU A 52 27.20 -9.55 -23.18
CA GLU A 52 26.16 -10.55 -23.43
C GLU A 52 25.56 -11.11 -22.13
N GLU A 53 26.39 -11.42 -21.14
CA GLU A 53 25.98 -11.87 -19.80
C GLU A 53 25.10 -10.81 -19.13
N GLN A 54 25.54 -9.54 -19.14
CA GLN A 54 24.78 -8.42 -18.58
C GLN A 54 23.45 -8.23 -19.31
N ARG A 55 23.42 -8.37 -20.64
CA ARG A 55 22.18 -8.30 -21.42
C ARG A 55 21.23 -9.45 -21.12
N ARG A 56 21.74 -10.67 -20.90
CA ARG A 56 20.94 -11.83 -20.49
C ARG A 56 20.35 -11.63 -19.10
N ARG A 57 21.14 -11.09 -18.16
CA ARG A 57 20.69 -10.76 -16.81
C ARG A 57 19.57 -9.72 -16.81
N LEU A 58 19.72 -8.61 -17.54
CA LEU A 58 18.69 -7.57 -17.64
C LEU A 58 17.38 -8.12 -18.23
N LYS A 59 17.47 -8.97 -19.26
CA LYS A 59 16.29 -9.64 -19.83
C LYS A 59 15.61 -10.57 -18.84
N LEU A 60 16.39 -11.26 -18.00
CA LEU A 60 15.84 -12.13 -16.96
C LEU A 60 15.15 -11.31 -15.85
N GLU A 61 15.74 -10.20 -15.43
CA GLU A 61 15.15 -9.27 -14.45
C GLU A 61 13.83 -8.69 -14.98
N GLU A 62 13.80 -8.21 -16.23
CA GLU A 62 12.58 -7.73 -16.90
C GLU A 62 11.51 -8.83 -16.98
N ALA A 63 11.90 -10.07 -17.31
CA ALA A 63 10.99 -11.20 -17.36
C ALA A 63 10.38 -11.55 -16.00
N LEU A 64 11.18 -11.53 -14.94
CA LEU A 64 10.73 -11.77 -13.57
C LEU A 64 9.81 -10.64 -13.09
N GLU A 65 10.09 -9.39 -13.49
CA GLU A 65 9.25 -8.25 -13.20
C GLU A 65 7.88 -8.36 -13.90
N ILE A 66 7.84 -8.71 -15.18
CA ILE A 66 6.60 -8.99 -15.92
C ILE A 66 5.81 -10.13 -15.25
N GLN A 67 6.50 -11.20 -14.84
CA GLN A 67 5.86 -12.33 -14.14
C GLN A 67 5.24 -11.88 -12.80
N SER A 68 5.98 -11.09 -12.03
CA SER A 68 5.50 -10.51 -10.76
C SER A 68 4.29 -9.60 -10.99
N LEU A 69 4.36 -8.70 -11.97
CA LEU A 69 3.26 -7.80 -12.30
C LEU A 69 1.99 -8.56 -12.74
N ARG A 70 2.13 -9.57 -13.60
CA ARG A 70 1.00 -10.46 -13.98
C ARG A 70 0.36 -11.16 -12.78
N ARG A 71 1.18 -11.63 -11.83
CA ARG A 71 0.70 -12.25 -10.58
C ARG A 71 -0.06 -11.24 -9.72
N ILE A 72 0.43 -10.01 -9.61
CA ILE A 72 -0.21 -8.93 -8.82
C ILE A 72 -1.53 -8.49 -9.44
N ILE A 73 -1.57 -8.28 -10.75
CA ILE A 73 -2.81 -7.99 -11.48
C ILE A 73 -3.81 -9.14 -11.27
N SER A 74 -3.35 -10.39 -11.39
CA SER A 74 -4.20 -11.56 -11.13
C SER A 74 -4.73 -11.57 -9.69
N ALA A 75 -3.95 -11.12 -8.69
CA ALA A 75 -4.44 -11.00 -7.32
C ALA A 75 -5.58 -9.99 -7.18
N TYR A 76 -5.49 -8.83 -7.84
CA TYR A 76 -6.60 -7.88 -7.92
C TYR A 76 -7.83 -8.48 -8.62
N LEU A 77 -7.64 -9.20 -9.73
CA LEU A 77 -8.73 -9.85 -10.46
C LEU A 77 -9.40 -10.98 -9.65
N ASN A 78 -8.66 -11.68 -8.79
CA ASN A 78 -9.16 -12.76 -7.93
C ASN A 78 -9.82 -12.25 -6.62
N TYR A 79 -9.73 -10.96 -6.31
CA TYR A 79 -10.38 -10.35 -5.14
C TYR A 79 -11.88 -10.71 -4.98
N PRO A 80 -12.76 -10.52 -5.99
CA PRO A 80 -14.19 -10.80 -5.85
C PRO A 80 -14.47 -12.25 -5.43
N ASP A 81 -13.81 -13.22 -6.07
CA ASP A 81 -14.02 -14.64 -5.80
C ASP A 81 -13.52 -15.04 -4.42
N ALA A 82 -12.35 -14.53 -4.01
CA ALA A 82 -11.80 -14.78 -2.68
C ALA A 82 -12.68 -14.19 -1.57
N ALA A 83 -13.22 -12.98 -1.79
CA ALA A 83 -14.11 -12.33 -0.84
C ALA A 83 -15.48 -13.03 -0.77
N GLU A 84 -16.01 -13.49 -1.90
CA GLU A 84 -17.24 -14.28 -1.96
C GLU A 84 -17.09 -15.64 -1.24
N GLU A 85 -15.93 -16.29 -1.36
CA GLU A 85 -15.67 -17.55 -0.66
C GLU A 85 -15.68 -17.38 0.87
N ASP A 86 -15.24 -16.23 1.40
CA ASP A 86 -15.40 -15.91 2.82
C ASP A 86 -16.89 -15.83 3.22
N VAL A 87 -17.73 -15.18 2.41
CA VAL A 87 -19.18 -15.10 2.65
C VAL A 87 -19.82 -16.48 2.60
N ARG A 88 -19.46 -17.31 1.60
CA ARG A 88 -19.92 -18.70 1.48
C ARG A 88 -19.50 -19.55 2.68
N ARG A 89 -18.30 -19.33 3.21
CA ARG A 89 -17.84 -19.96 4.47
C ARG A 89 -18.75 -19.56 5.63
N TYR A 90 -19.09 -18.28 5.77
CA TYR A 90 -19.98 -17.80 6.83
C TYR A 90 -21.41 -18.37 6.70
N GLU A 91 -21.94 -18.44 5.48
CA GLU A 91 -23.23 -19.06 5.20
C GLU A 91 -23.24 -20.56 5.51
N ARG A 92 -22.19 -21.30 5.13
CA ARG A 92 -22.05 -22.73 5.47
C ARG A 92 -22.06 -22.93 6.98
N SER A 93 -21.37 -22.09 7.74
CA SER A 93 -21.38 -22.13 9.20
C SER A 93 -22.77 -21.82 9.77
N PHE A 94 -23.45 -20.79 9.26
CA PHE A 94 -24.82 -20.45 9.67
C PHE A 94 -25.82 -21.57 9.37
N ARG A 95 -25.71 -22.24 8.22
CA ARG A 95 -26.58 -23.38 7.84
C ARG A 95 -26.47 -24.55 8.81
N LYS A 96 -25.33 -24.74 9.47
CA LYS A 96 -25.12 -25.80 10.48
C LYS A 96 -25.82 -25.52 11.81
N LEU A 97 -26.31 -24.31 12.06
CA LEU A 97 -26.99 -23.98 13.31
C LEU A 97 -28.36 -24.69 13.43
N PRO A 98 -28.77 -25.07 14.66
CA PRO A 98 -30.13 -25.52 14.94
C PRO A 98 -31.19 -24.47 14.56
N PRO A 99 -32.44 -24.86 14.23
CA PRO A 99 -33.50 -23.91 13.86
C PRO A 99 -33.71 -22.79 14.90
N ALA A 100 -33.80 -23.13 16.19
CA ALA A 100 -33.98 -22.14 17.25
C ALA A 100 -32.87 -21.09 17.31
N HIS A 101 -31.62 -21.45 16.98
CA HIS A 101 -30.51 -20.49 16.92
C HIS A 101 -30.55 -19.62 15.66
N LYS A 102 -31.05 -20.16 14.54
CA LYS A 102 -31.25 -19.39 13.31
C LYS A 102 -32.33 -18.33 13.50
N ASP A 103 -33.38 -18.64 14.26
CA ASP A 103 -34.46 -17.69 14.56
C ASP A 103 -33.94 -16.47 15.34
N LEU A 104 -33.04 -16.69 16.32
CA LEU A 104 -32.35 -15.63 17.07
C LEU A 104 -31.44 -14.77 16.18
N LEU A 105 -30.97 -15.33 15.07
CA LEU A 105 -30.01 -14.72 14.14
C LEU A 105 -30.65 -14.46 12.76
N SER A 106 -31.96 -14.21 12.74
CA SER A 106 -32.77 -14.08 11.51
C SER A 106 -32.31 -12.97 10.54
N HIS A 107 -31.52 -11.99 11.02
CA HIS A 107 -30.93 -10.93 10.22
C HIS A 107 -29.70 -11.36 9.40
N HIS A 108 -29.06 -12.49 9.72
CA HIS A 108 -27.80 -12.92 9.08
C HIS A 108 -27.90 -13.13 7.56
N PRO A 109 -28.95 -13.74 6.99
CA PRO A 109 -29.09 -13.84 5.54
C PRO A 109 -29.03 -12.49 4.83
N LEU A 110 -29.67 -11.46 5.40
CA LEU A 110 -29.61 -10.09 4.87
C LEU A 110 -28.20 -9.50 5.03
N LYS A 111 -27.52 -9.76 6.15
CA LYS A 111 -26.10 -9.38 6.34
C LYS A 111 -25.21 -9.96 5.22
N PHE A 112 -25.38 -11.23 4.86
CA PHE A 112 -24.60 -11.85 3.79
C PHE A 112 -24.87 -11.22 2.42
N GLN A 113 -26.12 -10.85 2.12
CA GLN A 113 -26.45 -10.10 0.91
C GLN A 113 -25.79 -8.71 0.90
N ARG A 114 -25.79 -8.01 2.02
CA ARG A 114 -25.12 -6.70 2.15
C ARG A 114 -23.60 -6.82 1.99
N LEU A 115 -22.98 -7.87 2.54
CA LEU A 115 -21.55 -8.14 2.32
C LEU A 115 -21.23 -8.32 0.83
N ARG A 116 -22.04 -9.09 0.10
CA ARG A 116 -21.85 -9.27 -1.35
C ARG A 116 -21.97 -7.97 -2.13
N TRP A 117 -22.93 -7.13 -1.75
CA TRP A 117 -23.05 -5.80 -2.34
C TRP A 117 -21.80 -4.95 -2.05
N CYS A 118 -21.30 -4.93 -0.81
CA CYS A 118 -20.04 -4.23 -0.48
C CYS A 118 -18.84 -4.78 -1.26
N ILE A 119 -18.77 -6.11 -1.47
CA ILE A 119 -17.75 -6.75 -2.31
C ILE A 119 -17.85 -6.20 -3.73
N SER A 120 -19.04 -6.13 -4.32
CA SER A 120 -19.22 -5.59 -5.68
C SER A 120 -18.78 -4.13 -5.81
N MET A 121 -18.99 -3.30 -4.79
CA MET A 121 -18.50 -1.91 -4.77
C MET A 121 -16.97 -1.84 -4.73
N ASN A 122 -16.32 -2.66 -3.89
CA ASN A 122 -14.86 -2.75 -3.89
C ASN A 122 -14.32 -3.29 -5.23
N THR A 123 -14.97 -4.29 -5.82
CA THR A 123 -14.60 -4.84 -7.14
C THR A 123 -14.71 -3.78 -8.23
N HIS A 124 -15.76 -2.96 -8.20
CA HIS A 124 -15.92 -1.86 -9.15
C HIS A 124 -14.75 -0.87 -9.05
N PHE A 125 -14.39 -0.44 -7.83
CA PHE A 125 -13.23 0.42 -7.61
C PHE A 125 -11.92 -0.23 -8.12
N ILE A 126 -11.68 -1.50 -7.76
CA ILE A 126 -10.48 -2.23 -8.20
C ILE A 126 -10.40 -2.33 -9.73
N PHE A 127 -11.51 -2.62 -10.40
CA PHE A 127 -11.51 -2.76 -11.86
C PHE A 127 -11.35 -1.41 -12.56
N SER A 128 -11.94 -0.33 -12.04
CA SER A 128 -11.68 1.03 -12.54
C SER A 128 -10.19 1.40 -12.39
N MET A 129 -9.58 1.05 -11.26
CA MET A 129 -8.16 1.22 -11.03
C MET A 129 -7.30 0.43 -12.03
N LEU A 130 -7.60 -0.84 -12.25
CA LEU A 130 -6.88 -1.67 -13.23
C LEU A 130 -7.08 -1.20 -14.68
N GLN A 131 -8.28 -0.72 -15.04
CA GLN A 131 -8.55 -0.20 -16.38
C GLN A 131 -7.76 1.07 -16.70
N ALA A 132 -7.51 1.90 -15.68
CA ALA A 132 -6.70 3.10 -15.79
C ALA A 132 -5.19 2.84 -15.72
N PHE A 133 -4.77 1.67 -15.24
CA PHE A 133 -3.37 1.32 -15.12
C PHE A 133 -2.75 1.06 -16.49
N GLU A 134 -1.72 1.84 -16.83
CA GLU A 134 -0.86 1.61 -17.98
C GLU A 134 0.44 0.93 -17.50
N PRO A 135 0.64 -0.38 -17.78
CA PRO A 135 1.83 -1.09 -17.37
C PRO A 135 3.10 -0.45 -17.93
N PRO A 136 4.19 -0.37 -17.14
CA PRO A 136 5.46 0.19 -17.60
C PRO A 136 6.18 -0.70 -18.62
N LEU A 137 5.80 -1.97 -18.68
CA LEU A 137 6.43 -3.02 -19.49
C LEU A 137 5.43 -3.59 -20.49
N ASP A 138 5.91 -4.01 -21.66
CA ASP A 138 5.10 -4.71 -22.65
C ASP A 138 4.80 -6.14 -22.17
N MET A 139 3.62 -6.31 -21.59
CA MET A 139 3.15 -7.62 -21.11
C MET A 139 2.56 -8.50 -22.22
N SER A 140 2.63 -8.14 -23.50
CA SER A 140 2.06 -8.94 -24.60
C SER A 140 2.94 -10.11 -25.04
N GLN A 141 4.21 -10.15 -24.61
CA GLN A 141 5.15 -11.19 -25.01
C GLN A 141 5.01 -12.41 -24.11
N ASP A 142 4.86 -13.60 -24.71
CA ASP A 142 5.06 -14.87 -24.01
C ASP A 142 6.57 -15.07 -23.86
N ILE A 143 7.08 -14.89 -22.64
CA ILE A 143 8.51 -15.06 -22.35
C ILE A 143 8.77 -16.57 -22.21
N ASP A 144 9.08 -17.20 -23.33
CA ASP A 144 9.44 -18.61 -23.41
C ASP A 144 10.86 -18.79 -22.85
N LEU A 145 10.97 -19.04 -21.53
CA LEU A 145 12.26 -19.28 -20.85
C LEU A 145 12.87 -20.65 -21.19
N SER A 146 12.24 -21.45 -22.05
CA SER A 146 12.72 -22.74 -22.50
C SER A 146 13.35 -22.68 -23.91
N GLY A 147 14.65 -22.40 -23.97
CA GLY A 147 15.39 -22.48 -25.24
C GLY A 147 16.90 -22.28 -25.12
N ASP A 148 17.63 -23.19 -24.47
CA ASP A 148 18.70 -24.01 -25.07
C ASP A 148 19.45 -24.88 -24.04
N GLN A 149 19.88 -26.07 -24.47
CA GLN A 149 20.21 -27.23 -23.64
C GLN A 149 21.67 -27.26 -23.18
N HIS A 150 21.90 -27.59 -21.90
CA HIS A 150 22.77 -28.71 -21.52
C HIS A 150 22.30 -29.29 -20.18
N ALA A 151 21.69 -30.47 -20.27
CA ALA A 151 21.33 -31.31 -19.15
C ALA A 151 22.60 -31.93 -18.55
N GLU A 152 23.04 -31.42 -17.39
CA GLU A 152 23.74 -32.16 -16.32
C GLU A 152 24.09 -31.16 -15.19
N TYR A 153 23.08 -30.70 -14.44
CA TYR A 153 23.15 -30.25 -13.02
C TYR A 153 21.73 -29.96 -12.53
N ALA A 154 20.79 -30.86 -12.82
CA ALA A 154 19.42 -30.77 -12.31
C ALA A 154 19.35 -31.39 -10.91
N GLN A 155 19.84 -30.66 -9.90
CA GLN A 155 19.49 -30.81 -8.48
C GLN A 155 20.19 -29.72 -7.64
N LYS A 156 19.61 -28.52 -7.66
CA LYS A 156 19.47 -27.54 -6.56
C LYS A 156 19.00 -26.20 -7.14
N ASP A 157 18.26 -25.47 -6.33
CA ASP A 157 17.76 -24.09 -6.52
C ASP A 157 16.47 -23.85 -7.31
N PRO A 158 15.32 -23.95 -6.61
CA PRO A 158 14.14 -23.14 -6.89
C PRO A 158 14.15 -21.89 -5.99
N LEU A 159 15.13 -20.98 -6.10
CA LEU A 159 15.36 -19.93 -5.08
C LEU A 159 15.34 -18.47 -5.54
N VAL A 160 14.90 -18.13 -6.76
CA VAL A 160 14.91 -16.72 -7.22
C VAL A 160 13.51 -16.11 -7.47
N SER A 161 12.43 -16.91 -7.41
CA SER A 161 11.07 -16.44 -7.77
C SER A 161 10.15 -16.14 -6.56
N GLN A 162 10.70 -16.11 -5.34
CA GLN A 162 9.91 -15.85 -4.13
C GLN A 162 10.44 -14.67 -3.31
N ARG A 163 10.63 -13.49 -3.93
CA ARG A 163 10.55 -12.23 -3.15
C ARG A 163 9.08 -12.06 -2.75
N ILE A 164 8.72 -12.53 -1.56
CA ILE A 164 7.37 -12.42 -1.03
C ILE A 164 7.18 -10.96 -0.61
N ASN A 165 6.49 -10.18 -1.44
CA ASN A 165 6.03 -8.83 -1.06
C ASN A 165 4.94 -8.94 0.02
N ALA A 166 5.25 -9.32 1.26
CA ALA A 166 4.26 -9.26 2.33
C ALA A 166 4.03 -7.79 2.73
N CYS A 167 2.78 -7.40 2.92
CA CYS A 167 2.44 -6.04 3.33
C CYS A 167 2.59 -5.92 4.86
N LEU A 168 2.97 -4.72 5.35
CA LEU A 168 3.10 -4.30 6.78
C LEU A 168 1.87 -4.59 7.68
N CYS A 169 0.81 -5.08 7.08
CA CYS A 169 -0.49 -5.37 7.63
C CYS A 169 -0.61 -6.76 8.27
N VAL A 170 0.50 -7.51 8.44
CA VAL A 170 0.49 -8.71 9.29
C VAL A 170 0.32 -8.28 10.74
N SER A 171 -0.94 -8.14 11.15
CA SER A 171 -1.27 -8.27 12.56
C SER A 171 -0.71 -9.62 13.01
N ALA A 172 0.05 -9.64 14.11
CA ALA A 172 0.53 -10.87 14.74
C ALA A 172 -0.55 -11.94 14.63
N PRO A 173 -0.25 -13.17 14.14
CA PRO A 173 -1.27 -14.15 13.85
C PRO A 173 -2.06 -14.39 15.13
N VAL A 174 -3.32 -13.92 15.15
CA VAL A 174 -4.30 -14.45 16.09
C VAL A 174 -4.36 -15.93 15.74
N ARG A 175 -3.74 -16.77 16.58
CA ARG A 175 -3.91 -18.22 16.50
C ARG A 175 -5.39 -18.47 16.29
N ARG A 176 -5.77 -18.93 15.09
CA ARG A 176 -7.07 -19.57 14.89
C ARG A 176 -7.00 -20.86 15.68
N THR A 177 -7.25 -20.80 16.97
CA THR A 177 -7.52 -21.98 17.76
C THR A 177 -8.90 -22.46 17.34
N CYS A 178 -8.94 -23.27 16.28
CA CYS A 178 -10.07 -24.12 16.01
C CYS A 178 -10.26 -24.98 17.27
N CYS A 179 -11.38 -24.81 17.97
CA CYS A 179 -11.79 -25.69 19.04
C CYS A 179 -12.05 -27.08 18.46
N SER A 180 -11.03 -27.93 18.44
CA SER A 180 -11.20 -29.38 18.41
C SER A 180 -11.25 -29.86 19.86
N VAL A 181 -12.48 -30.13 20.31
CA VAL A 181 -12.73 -30.85 21.57
C VAL A 181 -12.04 -32.21 21.47
N SER A 182 -11.21 -32.52 22.45
CA SER A 182 -10.78 -33.89 22.73
C SER A 182 -10.74 -34.04 24.25
N ASP A 183 -11.76 -34.67 24.79
CA ASP A 183 -11.81 -35.14 26.15
C ASP A 183 -10.67 -36.14 26.40
N GLN A 184 -9.92 -35.97 27.50
CA GLN A 184 -9.83 -36.96 28.58
C GLN A 184 -8.85 -36.54 29.70
N HIS A 185 -9.44 -36.32 30.89
CA HIS A 185 -9.03 -36.74 32.24
C HIS A 185 -7.61 -36.47 32.79
N GLY A 186 -7.59 -35.78 33.96
CA GLY A 186 -6.52 -35.90 34.95
C GLY A 186 -6.48 -34.76 35.97
N CYS A 187 -7.33 -34.80 37.00
CA CYS A 187 -7.28 -33.90 38.17
C CYS A 187 -6.00 -34.11 39.00
N MET A 188 -5.43 -33.03 39.55
CA MET A 188 -5.17 -32.90 41.00
C MET A 188 -4.87 -31.45 41.42
N GLU A 189 -5.35 -31.12 42.61
CA GLU A 189 -5.42 -29.82 43.29
C GLU A 189 -4.06 -29.29 43.80
N GLY A 190 -4.02 -27.99 44.14
CA GLY A 190 -2.92 -27.41 44.91
C GLY A 190 -3.03 -25.90 45.19
N SER A 191 -4.00 -25.52 46.03
CA SER A 191 -3.96 -24.49 47.09
C SER A 191 -3.41 -23.06 46.87
N ASN A 192 -4.32 -22.11 47.14
CA ASN A 192 -4.20 -20.86 47.93
C ASN A 192 -2.92 -20.01 47.85
N ASP A 193 -3.09 -18.73 47.47
CA ASP A 193 -2.76 -17.63 48.40
C ASP A 193 -3.47 -16.31 48.06
N THR A 194 -3.96 -15.69 49.13
CA THR A 194 -4.73 -14.44 49.23
C THR A 194 -3.90 -13.18 48.99
N CYS A 195 -4.48 -12.12 48.41
CA CYS A 195 -4.35 -10.75 48.95
C CYS A 195 -5.37 -9.71 48.41
N ARG A 196 -6.16 -9.24 49.39
CA ARG A 196 -6.99 -8.03 49.57
C ARG A 196 -6.95 -6.87 48.56
N SER A 197 -8.17 -6.40 48.26
CA SER A 197 -8.54 -5.00 47.92
C SER A 197 -8.73 -4.11 49.17
N PRO A 198 -8.82 -2.78 48.99
CA PRO A 198 -9.92 -1.98 49.58
C PRO A 198 -10.61 -1.08 48.51
N GLN A 199 -11.95 -1.12 48.31
CA GLN A 199 -13.01 -0.29 48.94
C GLN A 199 -12.83 1.24 48.75
N LEU A 200 -13.78 2.11 48.40
CA LEU A 200 -15.26 2.24 48.30
C LEU A 200 -15.50 3.38 47.24
N VAL A 201 -16.67 3.74 46.70
CA VAL A 201 -17.93 4.20 47.31
C VAL A 201 -19.04 4.30 46.24
N HIS A 202 -20.28 3.99 46.63
CA HIS A 202 -21.53 4.21 45.87
C HIS A 202 -21.96 5.68 45.81
N ALA A 203 -22.71 6.05 44.76
CA ALA A 203 -23.86 6.94 44.83
C ALA A 203 -24.84 6.65 43.69
N ASN A 204 -26.07 6.24 44.03
CA ASN A 204 -27.25 6.24 43.17
C ASN A 204 -27.98 7.57 43.39
N GLU A 205 -28.47 8.21 42.33
CA GLU A 205 -29.68 9.04 42.37
C GLU A 205 -30.47 8.83 41.06
N GLU A 206 -31.68 8.29 41.20
CA GLU A 206 -32.74 8.26 40.19
C GLU A 206 -33.50 9.60 40.22
N VAL A 207 -33.93 10.09 39.05
CA VAL A 207 -35.02 11.08 38.94
C VAL A 207 -35.88 10.74 37.71
N ASP A 208 -37.14 10.38 37.98
CA ASP A 208 -38.27 10.33 37.05
C ASP A 208 -38.70 11.75 36.63
N ILE A 209 -39.01 11.98 35.33
CA ILE A 209 -39.99 13.00 34.89
C ILE A 209 -40.78 12.49 33.67
N GLU A 210 -42.09 12.73 33.75
CA GLU A 210 -43.21 12.36 32.88
C GLU A 210 -43.19 12.84 31.43
N SER A 211 -44.04 12.15 30.67
CA SER A 211 -44.51 12.28 29.29
C SER A 211 -45.03 13.66 28.82
N HIS A 212 -44.88 13.94 27.53
CA HIS A 212 -45.92 14.58 26.72
C HIS A 212 -45.92 14.11 25.26
N HIS A 213 -47.06 13.55 24.85
CA HIS A 213 -47.45 13.28 23.47
C HIS A 213 -47.81 14.57 22.72
N GLN A 214 -47.44 14.67 21.44
CA GLN A 214 -48.32 15.21 20.41
C GLN A 214 -48.00 14.63 19.03
N SER A 215 -49.02 13.98 18.47
CA SER A 215 -49.14 13.42 17.13
C SER A 215 -49.33 14.50 16.08
N ASN A 216 -48.80 14.31 14.88
CA ASN A 216 -49.50 14.75 13.67
C ASN A 216 -49.26 13.79 12.50
N ALA A 217 -50.35 13.42 11.85
CA ALA A 217 -50.48 12.38 10.84
C ALA A 217 -50.64 12.98 9.44
N GLY A 218 -50.38 12.14 8.43
CA GLY A 218 -50.76 12.31 7.01
C GLY A 218 -49.54 12.27 6.08
N SER A 219 -49.48 11.53 4.98
CA SER A 219 -50.40 10.57 4.36
C SER A 219 -49.64 9.88 3.20
N HIS A 220 -49.90 8.59 2.97
CA HIS A 220 -49.46 7.81 1.81
C HIS A 220 -50.08 8.30 0.48
N PRO A 221 -49.60 7.80 -0.67
CA PRO A 221 -50.37 6.72 -1.30
C PRO A 221 -49.53 5.54 -1.82
N GLN A 222 -50.16 4.35 -1.72
CA GLN A 222 -49.81 3.09 -2.36
C GLN A 222 -50.10 3.11 -3.86
N SER A 223 -49.40 2.26 -4.64
CA SER A 223 -50.05 1.50 -5.71
C SER A 223 -49.49 0.10 -5.86
N SER A 224 -50.42 -0.82 -6.07
CA SER A 224 -50.46 -2.27 -6.02
C SER A 224 -49.66 -3.05 -7.07
N ILE A 225 -49.33 -4.26 -6.62
CA ILE A 225 -48.95 -5.53 -7.28
C ILE A 225 -49.80 -5.89 -8.50
N LEU A 226 -49.16 -6.48 -9.52
CA LEU A 226 -49.75 -7.53 -10.36
C LEU A 226 -48.69 -8.60 -10.68
N ASP A 227 -49.05 -9.84 -10.37
CA ASP A 227 -48.33 -11.08 -10.62
C ASP A 227 -48.15 -11.39 -12.11
N LYS A 228 -47.04 -12.06 -12.46
CA LYS A 228 -47.04 -13.16 -13.43
C LYS A 228 -45.80 -14.06 -13.31
N GLU A 229 -46.09 -15.35 -13.40
CA GLU A 229 -45.23 -16.49 -13.11
C GLU A 229 -44.13 -16.78 -14.15
N SER A 230 -43.10 -17.47 -13.65
CA SER A 230 -42.37 -18.62 -14.24
C SER A 230 -41.62 -18.45 -15.58
N GLY A 231 -40.31 -18.77 -15.52
CA GLY A 231 -39.47 -19.03 -16.68
C GLY A 231 -38.05 -19.41 -16.26
N ASP A 232 -37.85 -20.71 -16.04
CA ASP A 232 -36.56 -21.41 -16.00
C ASP A 232 -35.74 -21.11 -17.26
N TYR A 233 -34.46 -20.71 -17.14
CA TYR A 233 -33.46 -20.85 -18.21
C TYR A 233 -32.04 -20.71 -17.64
N GLY A 234 -31.36 -21.85 -17.49
CA GLY A 234 -29.91 -21.92 -17.67
C GLY A 234 -29.57 -21.58 -19.13
N GLY A 235 -28.58 -20.73 -19.34
CA GLY A 235 -28.17 -20.30 -20.68
C GLY A 235 -26.76 -19.71 -20.66
N SER A 236 -25.83 -20.52 -21.17
CA SER A 236 -24.47 -20.15 -21.54
C SER A 236 -24.42 -18.80 -22.27
N ALA A 237 -23.56 -17.89 -21.81
CA ALA A 237 -23.32 -16.62 -22.51
C ALA A 237 -22.61 -16.90 -23.84
N SER A 238 -23.40 -16.90 -24.92
CA SER A 238 -22.95 -16.85 -26.30
C SER A 238 -22.33 -15.50 -26.60
N ALA A 239 -21.21 -15.53 -27.32
CA ALA A 239 -20.50 -14.38 -27.86
C ALA A 239 -21.45 -13.36 -28.53
N ILE A 240 -21.31 -12.10 -28.15
CA ILE A 240 -21.85 -10.96 -28.89
C ILE A 240 -20.79 -10.58 -29.93
N THR A 241 -21.01 -10.98 -31.18
CA THR A 241 -20.30 -10.42 -32.33
C THR A 241 -20.85 -9.03 -32.62
N ASP A 242 -20.08 -8.00 -32.29
CA ASP A 242 -20.36 -6.66 -32.78
C ASP A 242 -19.74 -6.48 -34.16
N SER A 243 -20.60 -6.19 -35.14
CA SER A 243 -20.23 -6.02 -36.55
C SER A 243 -19.88 -4.55 -36.79
N ASN A 244 -18.71 -4.13 -36.32
CA ASN A 244 -18.03 -2.94 -36.81
C ASN A 244 -16.54 -3.11 -36.48
N GLY A 245 -15.70 -3.12 -37.51
CA GLY A 245 -14.27 -3.41 -37.45
C GLY A 245 -13.43 -2.38 -36.70
N ASN A 246 -13.72 -2.15 -35.42
CA ASN A 246 -12.77 -1.58 -34.47
C ASN A 246 -12.01 -2.73 -33.84
N VAL A 247 -10.74 -2.84 -34.22
CA VAL A 247 -9.73 -3.60 -33.50
C VAL A 247 -9.82 -3.21 -32.02
N THR A 248 -10.15 -4.17 -31.15
CA THR A 248 -9.98 -4.02 -29.69
C THR A 248 -8.56 -3.52 -29.50
N SER A 249 -8.40 -2.34 -28.90
CA SER A 249 -7.07 -1.76 -28.69
C SER A 249 -6.17 -2.82 -28.03
N PRO A 250 -4.91 -3.03 -28.49
CA PRO A 250 -3.98 -3.99 -27.88
C PRO A 250 -3.75 -3.75 -26.37
N ARG A 251 -4.23 -2.61 -25.86
CA ARG A 251 -3.97 -2.05 -24.53
C ARG A 251 -4.47 -2.87 -23.34
N GLN A 252 -5.36 -3.85 -23.51
CA GLN A 252 -6.04 -4.51 -22.37
C GLN A 252 -6.18 -6.04 -22.45
N GLN A 253 -5.42 -6.71 -23.33
CA GLN A 253 -5.51 -8.16 -23.50
C GLN A 253 -5.22 -8.95 -22.20
N TRP A 254 -4.46 -8.37 -21.28
CA TRP A 254 -4.14 -8.93 -19.96
C TRP A 254 -5.27 -8.81 -18.92
N LEU A 255 -6.34 -8.05 -19.22
CA LEU A 255 -7.57 -8.00 -18.41
C LEU A 255 -8.59 -9.07 -18.83
N GLU A 256 -8.33 -9.80 -19.93
CA GLU A 256 -9.23 -10.86 -20.39
C GLU A 256 -9.30 -11.99 -19.35
N PRO A 257 -10.50 -12.55 -19.07
CA PRO A 257 -10.66 -13.66 -18.13
C PRO A 257 -9.78 -14.88 -18.45
N SER A 258 -9.41 -15.07 -19.72
CA SER A 258 -8.49 -16.13 -20.16
C SER A 258 -7.05 -15.96 -19.67
N CYS A 259 -6.65 -14.74 -19.30
CA CYS A 259 -5.32 -14.41 -18.78
C CYS A 259 -5.28 -14.41 -17.23
N GLN A 260 -6.40 -14.71 -16.57
CA GLN A 260 -6.51 -14.71 -15.12
C GLN A 260 -5.83 -15.96 -14.53
N LEU A 261 -4.67 -15.76 -13.90
CA LEU A 261 -4.02 -16.81 -13.13
C LEU A 261 -4.74 -16.98 -11.80
N HIS A 262 -4.93 -18.24 -11.37
CA HIS A 262 -5.32 -18.49 -9.98
C HIS A 262 -4.09 -18.24 -9.11
N VAL A 263 -4.20 -17.29 -8.18
CA VAL A 263 -3.09 -16.93 -7.29
C VAL A 263 -3.34 -17.41 -5.85
N PRO A 264 -2.28 -17.70 -5.09
CA PRO A 264 -2.40 -18.00 -3.67
C PRO A 264 -3.19 -16.93 -2.91
N LEU A 265 -3.97 -17.35 -1.89
CA LEU A 265 -4.76 -16.42 -1.07
C LEU A 265 -3.91 -15.32 -0.40
N VAL A 266 -2.64 -15.61 -0.08
CA VAL A 266 -1.71 -14.63 0.49
C VAL A 266 -1.50 -13.41 -0.42
N ASP A 267 -1.62 -13.57 -1.74
CA ASP A 267 -1.52 -12.44 -2.69
C ASP A 267 -2.81 -11.61 -2.70
N VAL A 268 -3.98 -12.26 -2.64
CA VAL A 268 -5.27 -11.57 -2.53
C VAL A 268 -5.42 -10.87 -1.17
N ASP A 269 -4.84 -11.42 -0.11
CA ASP A 269 -4.79 -10.76 1.19
C ASP A 269 -4.04 -9.43 1.11
N LYS A 270 -2.98 -9.31 0.30
CA LYS A 270 -2.32 -8.01 0.06
C LYS A 270 -3.27 -7.00 -0.54
N VAL A 271 -4.13 -7.38 -1.49
CA VAL A 271 -5.17 -6.50 -2.04
C VAL A 271 -6.12 -6.01 -0.94
N ARG A 272 -6.60 -6.91 -0.06
CA ARG A 272 -7.43 -6.51 1.09
C ARG A 272 -6.73 -5.51 1.99
N CYS A 273 -5.41 -5.61 2.10
CA CYS A 273 -4.59 -4.68 2.86
C CYS A 273 -4.38 -3.34 2.16
N ILE A 274 -4.25 -3.32 0.83
CA ILE A 274 -4.26 -2.07 0.06
C ILE A 274 -5.56 -1.31 0.32
N ILE A 275 -6.72 -1.97 0.30
CA ILE A 275 -8.01 -1.33 0.59
C ILE A 275 -8.00 -0.66 1.99
N ARG A 276 -7.31 -1.22 2.99
CA ARG A 276 -7.15 -0.58 4.30
C ARG A 276 -6.11 0.56 4.30
N ASN A 277 -5.02 0.43 3.55
CA ASN A 277 -4.03 1.51 3.38
C ASN A 277 -4.66 2.74 2.71
N ILE A 278 -5.61 2.56 1.80
CA ILE A 278 -6.38 3.66 1.21
C ILE A 278 -7.07 4.48 2.31
N VAL A 279 -7.63 3.84 3.35
CA VAL A 279 -8.26 4.56 4.46
C VAL A 279 -7.24 5.44 5.19
N ARG A 280 -6.07 4.87 5.51
CA ARG A 280 -4.99 5.59 6.18
C ARG A 280 -4.60 6.84 5.38
N ASP A 281 -4.35 6.69 4.09
CA ASP A 281 -3.74 7.77 3.28
C ASP A 281 -4.74 8.72 2.64
N TRP A 282 -5.96 8.28 2.33
CA TRP A 282 -6.87 9.02 1.45
C TRP A 282 -8.32 9.08 1.94
N ALA A 283 -8.63 8.64 3.15
CA ALA A 283 -9.95 8.83 3.74
C ALA A 283 -9.91 9.79 4.92
N THR A 284 -11.03 10.47 5.17
CA THR A 284 -11.22 11.27 6.40
C THR A 284 -11.10 10.41 7.66
N GLU A 285 -11.53 9.13 7.61
CA GLU A 285 -11.38 8.20 8.74
C GLU A 285 -9.90 7.98 9.14
N GLY A 286 -8.97 8.04 8.18
CA GLY A 286 -7.53 7.92 8.44
C GLY A 286 -6.87 9.18 9.01
N LYS A 287 -7.58 10.31 9.07
CA LYS A 287 -7.00 11.60 9.47
C LYS A 287 -6.33 11.54 10.84
N SER A 288 -6.94 10.92 11.84
CA SER A 288 -6.33 10.83 13.18
C SER A 288 -5.00 10.07 13.15
N GLU A 289 -4.91 9.02 12.34
CA GLU A 289 -3.67 8.22 12.20
C GLU A 289 -2.60 9.02 11.43
N ARG A 290 -3.00 9.77 10.40
CA ARG A 290 -2.10 10.71 9.69
C ARG A 290 -1.66 11.87 10.58
N ASP A 291 -2.52 12.40 11.43
CA ASP A 291 -2.17 13.49 12.35
C ASP A 291 -1.15 13.00 13.41
N GLN A 292 -1.20 11.73 13.80
CA GLN A 292 -0.20 11.13 14.69
C GLN A 292 1.14 10.85 14.00
N CYS A 293 1.14 10.48 12.72
CA CYS A 293 2.37 10.16 11.98
C CYS A 293 2.93 11.35 11.18
N TYR A 294 2.13 11.94 10.30
CA TYR A 294 2.58 12.87 9.28
C TYR A 294 2.75 14.29 9.84
N VAL A 295 1.87 14.77 10.71
CA VAL A 295 1.98 16.13 11.27
C VAL A 295 3.32 16.34 12.01
N PRO A 296 3.79 15.44 12.90
CA PRO A 296 5.11 15.58 13.52
C PRO A 296 6.28 15.73 12.54
N ILE A 297 6.21 15.03 11.40
CA ILE A 297 7.22 15.09 10.34
C ILE A 297 7.12 16.43 9.59
N LEU A 298 5.91 16.83 9.20
CA LEU A 298 5.66 18.08 8.48
C LEU A 298 6.03 19.32 9.31
N GLU A 299 5.75 19.31 10.61
CA GLU A 299 6.16 20.36 11.55
C GLU A 299 7.69 20.47 11.66
N GLU A 300 8.37 19.32 11.69
CA GLU A 300 9.82 19.28 11.76
C GLU A 300 10.46 19.82 10.47
N LEU A 301 9.95 19.42 9.30
CA LEU A 301 10.37 19.97 8.01
C LEU A 301 10.15 21.49 7.93
N ASN A 302 9.01 21.99 8.46
CA ASN A 302 8.76 23.43 8.54
C ASN A 302 9.74 24.16 9.47
N THR A 303 10.13 23.53 10.57
CA THR A 303 11.09 24.10 11.53
C THR A 303 12.49 24.15 10.94
N LEU A 304 12.90 23.10 10.22
CA LEU A 304 14.25 22.95 9.66
C LEU A 304 14.45 23.75 8.37
N PHE A 305 13.37 23.96 7.61
CA PHE A 305 13.40 24.69 6.33
C PHE A 305 12.35 25.82 6.33
N PRO A 306 12.47 26.87 7.15
CA PRO A 306 11.47 27.93 7.23
C PRO A 306 11.46 28.84 5.98
N ASP A 307 12.62 29.11 5.40
CA ASP A 307 12.81 30.06 4.28
C ASP A 307 12.99 29.31 2.96
N ARG A 308 11.93 28.69 2.46
CA ARG A 308 11.97 27.94 1.18
C ARG A 308 11.81 28.88 -0.02
N SER A 309 12.85 28.97 -0.84
CA SER A 309 12.79 29.67 -2.14
C SER A 309 11.92 28.88 -3.12
N LYS A 310 11.14 29.59 -3.95
CA LYS A 310 10.39 28.97 -5.06
C LYS A 310 11.30 28.60 -6.22
N GLU A 311 12.39 29.35 -6.39
CA GLU A 311 13.38 29.16 -7.46
C GLU A 311 14.33 27.99 -7.16
N SER A 312 14.61 27.72 -5.89
CA SER A 312 15.42 26.56 -5.46
C SER A 312 14.81 25.94 -4.21
N PRO A 313 13.70 25.18 -4.35
CA PRO A 313 13.08 24.52 -3.22
C PRO A 313 13.93 23.33 -2.74
N PRO A 314 13.92 23.04 -1.42
CA PRO A 314 14.64 21.88 -0.89
C PRO A 314 14.06 20.55 -1.42
N ALA A 315 14.95 19.60 -1.68
CA ALA A 315 14.60 18.25 -2.13
C ALA A 315 14.39 17.29 -0.96
N CYS A 316 13.25 16.61 -0.92
CA CYS A 316 12.89 15.63 0.10
C CYS A 316 12.56 14.28 -0.54
N LEU A 317 13.24 13.22 -0.09
CA LEU A 317 12.94 11.84 -0.46
C LEU A 317 12.08 11.18 0.63
N VAL A 318 11.09 10.40 0.21
CA VAL A 318 10.23 9.60 1.09
C VAL A 318 10.30 8.13 0.67
N PRO A 319 11.24 7.34 1.20
CA PRO A 319 11.29 5.90 0.96
C PRO A 319 10.09 5.17 1.56
N GLY A 320 9.57 4.16 0.88
CA GLY A 320 8.36 3.43 1.30
C GLY A 320 7.13 4.34 1.36
N ALA A 321 6.91 5.13 0.32
CA ALA A 321 5.87 6.16 0.28
C ALA A 321 4.44 5.59 0.25
N GLY A 322 4.24 4.29 0.05
CA GLY A 322 2.92 3.65 0.03
C GLY A 322 2.02 4.26 -1.03
N LEU A 323 0.89 4.84 -0.60
CA LEU A 323 -0.06 5.48 -1.51
C LEU A 323 0.24 6.97 -1.77
N GLY A 324 1.42 7.46 -1.34
CA GLY A 324 1.97 8.75 -1.72
C GLY A 324 1.43 9.95 -0.93
N ARG A 325 0.58 9.76 0.08
CA ARG A 325 -0.03 10.88 0.82
C ARG A 325 1.01 11.77 1.52
N LEU A 326 1.98 11.17 2.22
CA LEU A 326 3.00 11.95 2.94
C LEU A 326 3.88 12.75 1.97
N ALA A 327 4.32 12.13 0.86
CA ALA A 327 5.08 12.82 -0.18
C ALA A 327 4.28 13.95 -0.83
N LEU A 328 2.96 13.78 -1.03
CA LEU A 328 2.09 14.85 -1.49
C LEU A 328 2.01 16.00 -0.48
N GLU A 329 1.81 15.74 0.82
CA GLU A 329 1.75 16.79 1.84
C GLU A 329 3.10 17.54 1.98
N ILE A 330 4.23 16.84 1.83
CA ILE A 330 5.56 17.47 1.80
C ILE A 330 5.71 18.38 0.58
N SER A 331 5.25 17.94 -0.60
CA SER A 331 5.21 18.80 -1.79
C SER A 331 4.38 20.06 -1.54
N ARG A 332 3.21 19.95 -0.89
CA ARG A 332 2.36 21.12 -0.54
C ARG A 332 3.03 22.12 0.40
N LEU A 333 4.03 21.70 1.18
CA LEU A 333 4.84 22.61 1.99
C LEU A 333 5.84 23.43 1.14
N GLY A 334 6.00 23.12 -0.14
CA GLY A 334 6.91 23.80 -1.05
C GLY A 334 8.23 23.06 -1.26
N PHE A 335 8.31 21.76 -1.00
CA PHE A 335 9.50 20.95 -1.32
C PHE A 335 9.42 20.40 -2.76
N ILE A 336 10.58 20.09 -3.33
CA ILE A 336 10.66 19.08 -4.39
C ILE A 336 10.57 17.73 -3.69
N SER A 337 9.45 17.02 -3.83
CA SER A 337 9.17 15.81 -3.06
C SER A 337 9.09 14.59 -3.96
N GLN A 338 9.91 13.59 -3.68
CA GLN A 338 9.84 12.30 -4.36
C GLN A 338 9.46 11.20 -3.37
N GLY A 339 8.36 10.50 -3.63
CA GLY A 339 8.10 9.23 -2.98
C GLY A 339 8.79 8.09 -3.71
N ASN A 340 9.27 7.09 -2.99
CA ASN A 340 9.77 5.83 -3.55
C ASN A 340 8.93 4.65 -3.06
N GLU A 341 8.52 3.78 -3.97
CA GLU A 341 7.74 2.59 -3.65
C GLU A 341 8.11 1.46 -4.63
N PHE A 342 8.27 0.24 -4.11
CA PHE A 342 8.66 -0.93 -4.93
C PHE A 342 7.49 -1.88 -5.16
N SER A 343 6.47 -1.84 -4.30
CA SER A 343 5.33 -2.74 -4.39
C SER A 343 4.36 -2.28 -5.48
N TYR A 344 4.27 -3.05 -6.56
CA TYR A 344 3.26 -2.84 -7.60
C TYR A 344 1.83 -2.83 -7.05
N TYR A 345 1.54 -3.50 -5.94
CA TYR A 345 0.24 -3.37 -5.26
C TYR A 345 -0.04 -1.92 -4.87
N MET A 346 0.92 -1.26 -4.20
CA MET A 346 0.81 0.14 -3.79
C MET A 346 0.84 1.07 -4.99
N MET A 347 1.76 0.84 -5.94
CA MET A 347 1.95 1.73 -7.10
C MET A 347 0.70 1.82 -8.00
N ILE A 348 0.06 0.70 -8.31
CA ILE A 348 -1.16 0.68 -9.14
C ILE A 348 -2.25 1.55 -8.47
N CYS A 349 -2.44 1.37 -7.15
CA CYS A 349 -3.44 2.13 -6.40
C CYS A 349 -3.05 3.60 -6.21
N SER A 350 -1.78 3.88 -5.92
CA SER A 350 -1.22 5.22 -5.76
C SER A 350 -1.38 6.04 -7.04
N SER A 351 -0.99 5.47 -8.18
CA SER A 351 -1.15 6.11 -9.49
C SER A 351 -2.61 6.44 -9.79
N PHE A 352 -3.54 5.52 -9.52
CA PHE A 352 -4.96 5.76 -9.72
C PHE A 352 -5.49 6.93 -8.88
N ILE A 353 -5.21 6.93 -7.58
CA ILE A 353 -5.68 7.99 -6.69
C ILE A 353 -5.06 9.34 -7.08
N LEU A 354 -3.74 9.39 -7.29
CA LEU A 354 -3.01 10.62 -7.58
C LEU A 354 -3.34 11.21 -8.96
N ASN A 355 -3.57 10.38 -9.97
CA ASN A 355 -3.63 10.84 -11.37
C ASN A 355 -5.01 10.70 -12.04
N HIS A 356 -5.89 9.85 -11.52
CA HIS A 356 -7.19 9.55 -12.15
C HIS A 356 -8.40 9.97 -11.33
N SER A 357 -8.23 10.33 -10.05
CA SER A 357 -9.31 10.94 -9.27
C SER A 357 -9.56 12.38 -9.74
N GLN A 358 -10.82 12.74 -9.97
CA GLN A 358 -11.25 14.03 -10.50
C GLN A 358 -11.74 14.98 -9.42
N THR A 359 -12.29 14.43 -8.33
CA THR A 359 -12.85 15.21 -7.21
C THR A 359 -12.61 14.52 -5.87
N ALA A 360 -12.77 15.27 -4.78
CA ALA A 360 -12.80 14.66 -3.46
C ALA A 360 -14.09 13.83 -3.28
N ASP A 361 -14.00 12.77 -2.48
CA ASP A 361 -15.10 11.84 -2.16
C ASP A 361 -15.74 11.15 -3.38
N GLU A 362 -15.03 11.07 -4.51
CA GLU A 362 -15.50 10.47 -5.76
C GLU A 362 -15.84 8.98 -5.63
N TRP A 363 -15.04 8.23 -4.86
CA TRP A 363 -15.17 6.79 -4.72
C TRP A 363 -15.65 6.41 -3.33
N THR A 364 -16.42 5.33 -3.25
CA THR A 364 -16.84 4.73 -1.98
C THR A 364 -16.36 3.29 -1.89
N ILE A 365 -15.58 2.98 -0.86
CA ILE A 365 -15.05 1.64 -0.59
C ILE A 365 -15.57 1.08 0.74
N TYR A 366 -15.42 -0.23 0.94
CA TYR A 366 -15.84 -0.99 2.11
C TYR A 366 -14.66 -1.78 2.68
N PRO A 367 -13.75 -1.10 3.42
CA PRO A 367 -12.45 -1.66 3.81
C PRO A 367 -12.51 -2.69 4.97
N TRP A 368 -13.66 -2.79 5.66
CA TRP A 368 -13.78 -3.57 6.90
C TRP A 368 -14.54 -4.89 6.75
N ILE A 369 -15.00 -5.22 5.55
CA ILE A 369 -15.89 -6.36 5.29
C ILE A 369 -15.21 -7.73 5.40
N HIS A 370 -13.88 -7.78 5.34
CA HIS A 370 -13.12 -9.04 5.26
C HIS A 370 -12.99 -9.79 6.61
N SER A 371 -13.40 -9.19 7.73
CA SER A 371 -13.38 -9.82 9.06
C SER A 371 -14.75 -9.77 9.73
N ASN A 372 -15.20 -10.92 10.28
CA ASN A 372 -16.38 -11.00 11.15
C ASN A 372 -16.04 -10.89 12.65
N CYS A 373 -14.76 -10.72 12.99
CA CYS A 373 -14.29 -10.68 14.37
C CYS A 373 -14.16 -9.23 14.86
N ASN A 374 -14.33 -9.04 16.17
CA ASN A 374 -14.08 -7.77 16.87
C ASN A 374 -14.91 -6.57 16.36
N SER A 375 -16.09 -6.83 15.80
CA SER A 375 -17.03 -5.78 15.40
C SER A 375 -18.06 -5.54 16.51
N LEU A 376 -18.29 -4.28 16.87
CA LEU A 376 -19.35 -3.90 17.81
C LEU A 376 -20.75 -4.09 17.20
N SER A 377 -20.87 -3.85 15.88
CA SER A 377 -22.12 -4.00 15.13
C SER A 377 -21.88 -4.40 13.67
N ASP A 378 -22.92 -4.94 13.02
CA ASP A 378 -22.90 -5.19 11.57
C ASP A 378 -22.69 -3.90 10.77
N SER A 379 -23.24 -2.78 11.25
CA SER A 379 -23.04 -1.46 10.64
C SER A 379 -21.59 -1.03 10.66
N ASP A 380 -20.78 -1.41 11.66
CA ASP A 380 -19.37 -1.05 11.70
C ASP A 380 -18.55 -1.82 10.66
N GLN A 381 -18.91 -3.09 10.41
CA GLN A 381 -18.30 -3.92 9.38
C GLN A 381 -18.69 -3.45 7.97
N LEU A 382 -19.97 -3.11 7.77
CA LEU A 382 -20.56 -2.77 6.48
C LEU A 382 -20.48 -1.27 6.12
N ARG A 383 -19.77 -0.46 6.91
CA ARG A 383 -19.77 0.99 6.70
C ARG A 383 -19.01 1.38 5.41
N PRO A 384 -19.55 2.34 4.64
CA PRO A 384 -18.84 2.95 3.53
C PRO A 384 -17.75 3.90 4.01
N VAL A 385 -16.71 4.06 3.20
CA VAL A 385 -15.65 5.06 3.36
C VAL A 385 -15.43 5.78 2.02
N SER A 386 -15.57 7.11 2.04
CA SER A 386 -15.37 7.97 0.86
C SER A 386 -13.90 8.37 0.68
N ILE A 387 -13.44 8.39 -0.57
CA ILE A 387 -12.06 8.69 -0.98
C ILE A 387 -12.04 9.38 -2.36
N PRO A 388 -10.97 10.12 -2.70
CA PRO A 388 -9.99 10.65 -1.76
C PRO A 388 -10.57 11.82 -0.96
N ASP A 389 -10.15 12.02 0.30
CA ASP A 389 -10.63 13.12 1.17
C ASP A 389 -10.16 14.50 0.69
N ILE A 390 -9.15 14.53 -0.18
CA ILE A 390 -8.70 15.71 -0.92
C ILE A 390 -8.52 15.32 -2.39
N HIS A 391 -8.80 16.23 -3.32
CA HIS A 391 -8.49 16.00 -4.74
C HIS A 391 -7.00 16.31 -5.01
N PRO A 392 -6.16 15.30 -5.35
CA PRO A 392 -4.70 15.46 -5.39
C PRO A 392 -4.22 16.54 -6.35
N ALA A 393 -4.76 16.61 -7.57
CA ALA A 393 -4.34 17.58 -8.58
C ALA A 393 -4.66 19.04 -8.20
N SER A 394 -5.59 19.26 -7.26
CA SER A 394 -5.92 20.60 -6.73
C SER A 394 -5.39 20.85 -5.32
N ALA A 395 -4.57 19.95 -4.77
CA ALA A 395 -4.08 20.05 -3.40
C ALA A 395 -3.04 21.16 -3.20
N GLY A 396 -2.55 21.80 -4.26
CA GLY A 396 -1.50 22.82 -4.20
C GLY A 396 -0.10 22.21 -4.10
N ILE A 397 0.11 21.08 -4.79
CA ILE A 397 1.44 20.48 -4.95
C ILE A 397 2.35 21.36 -5.80
N THR A 398 3.66 21.24 -5.58
CA THR A 398 4.69 21.84 -6.44
C THR A 398 4.86 21.04 -7.73
N GLU A 399 5.47 21.65 -8.75
CA GLU A 399 5.89 20.93 -9.97
C GLU A 399 6.93 19.83 -9.68
N GLY A 400 7.54 19.84 -8.49
CA GLY A 400 8.53 18.86 -8.05
C GLY A 400 7.96 17.62 -7.37
N PHE A 401 6.64 17.37 -7.39
CA PHE A 401 6.06 16.14 -6.87
C PHE A 401 6.23 14.97 -7.84
N SER A 402 6.85 13.88 -7.39
CA SER A 402 7.02 12.66 -8.19
C SER A 402 6.94 11.39 -7.34
N MET A 403 6.66 10.26 -8.01
CA MET A 403 6.75 8.92 -7.44
C MET A 403 7.74 8.10 -8.27
N CYS A 404 8.69 7.46 -7.61
CA CYS A 404 9.70 6.59 -8.19
C CYS A 404 9.40 5.12 -7.87
N GLY A 405 9.21 4.32 -8.90
CA GLY A 405 9.02 2.87 -8.79
C GLY A 405 10.36 2.14 -8.71
N GLY A 406 10.55 1.29 -7.70
CA GLY A 406 11.74 0.43 -7.58
C GLY A 406 12.18 0.22 -6.13
N ASP A 407 13.06 -0.76 -5.93
CA ASP A 407 13.67 -1.02 -4.63
C ASP A 407 14.55 0.15 -4.18
N PHE A 408 14.43 0.55 -2.90
CA PHE A 408 15.16 1.70 -2.37
C PHE A 408 16.69 1.54 -2.50
N VAL A 409 17.22 0.36 -2.21
CA VAL A 409 18.65 0.10 -2.29
C VAL A 409 19.11 0.17 -3.73
N GLU A 410 18.39 -0.48 -4.64
CA GLU A 410 18.73 -0.53 -6.06
C GLU A 410 18.70 0.87 -6.70
N VAL A 411 17.66 1.67 -6.44
CA VAL A 411 17.49 3.00 -7.01
C VAL A 411 18.47 4.02 -6.42
N TYR A 412 18.61 4.06 -5.10
CA TYR A 412 19.32 5.14 -4.41
C TYR A 412 20.79 4.84 -4.10
N SER A 413 21.28 3.64 -4.40
CA SER A 413 22.72 3.34 -4.38
C SER A 413 23.49 3.96 -5.54
N ASP A 414 22.79 4.39 -6.61
CA ASP A 414 23.40 4.97 -7.80
C ASP A 414 24.25 6.22 -7.47
N SER A 415 25.38 6.37 -8.17
CA SER A 415 26.32 7.46 -7.93
C SER A 415 25.72 8.85 -8.15
N SER A 416 24.70 8.98 -9.00
CA SER A 416 23.98 10.24 -9.25
C SER A 416 23.18 10.72 -8.04
N GLN A 417 22.85 9.83 -7.09
CA GLN A 417 22.04 10.15 -5.92
C GLN A 417 22.87 10.69 -4.75
N VAL A 418 24.20 10.54 -4.79
CA VAL A 418 25.12 10.98 -3.74
C VAL A 418 24.97 12.47 -3.50
N GLY A 419 24.71 12.86 -2.24
CA GLY A 419 24.62 14.27 -1.86
C GLY A 419 23.53 15.06 -2.61
N THR A 420 22.44 14.41 -3.03
CA THR A 420 21.37 15.05 -3.81
C THR A 420 20.25 15.61 -2.94
N TRP A 421 19.98 14.97 -1.80
CA TRP A 421 18.77 15.22 -1.01
C TRP A 421 19.03 16.13 0.19
N ASP A 422 18.19 17.14 0.40
CA ASP A 422 18.26 18.01 1.58
C ASP A 422 17.64 17.32 2.81
N ALA A 423 16.60 16.50 2.57
CA ALA A 423 15.95 15.69 3.59
C ALA A 423 15.60 14.28 3.09
N VAL A 424 15.69 13.29 3.98
CA VAL A 424 15.11 11.96 3.81
C VAL A 424 14.12 11.74 4.95
N VAL A 425 12.91 11.33 4.61
CA VAL A 425 11.81 11.11 5.55
C VAL A 425 11.37 9.65 5.48
N THR A 426 11.56 8.90 6.57
CA THR A 426 11.13 7.50 6.67
C THR A 426 9.95 7.39 7.63
N CYS A 427 8.83 6.83 7.18
CA CYS A 427 7.62 6.66 8.00
C CYS A 427 7.13 5.20 7.89
N PHE A 428 7.30 4.39 8.95
CA PHE A 428 7.01 2.94 8.92
C PHE A 428 7.75 2.22 7.77
N PHE A 429 9.07 2.46 7.66
CA PHE A 429 9.88 2.00 6.53
C PHE A 429 11.15 1.25 6.94
N ILE A 430 11.92 1.74 7.92
CA ILE A 430 13.27 1.20 8.18
C ILE A 430 13.27 -0.27 8.64
N ASP A 431 12.15 -0.75 9.17
CA ASP A 431 11.92 -2.13 9.58
C ASP A 431 11.48 -3.06 8.44
N THR A 432 11.33 -2.53 7.21
CA THR A 432 11.12 -3.33 6.00
C THR A 432 12.42 -3.81 5.36
N ALA A 433 13.58 -3.47 5.91
CA ALA A 433 14.87 -3.84 5.35
C ALA A 433 15.21 -5.32 5.64
N HIS A 434 15.78 -6.02 4.66
CA HIS A 434 16.55 -7.24 4.93
C HIS A 434 17.79 -6.91 5.78
N ASN A 435 18.47 -5.82 5.43
CA ASN A 435 19.63 -5.29 6.12
C ASN A 435 19.44 -3.79 6.42
N ILE A 436 18.99 -3.48 7.64
CA ILE A 436 18.78 -2.08 8.06
C ILE A 436 20.06 -1.24 8.06
N VAL A 437 21.25 -1.86 8.17
CA VAL A 437 22.53 -1.15 8.11
C VAL A 437 22.75 -0.54 6.73
N GLU A 438 22.40 -1.27 5.67
CA GLU A 438 22.49 -0.80 4.28
C GLU A 438 21.53 0.36 4.03
N TYR A 439 20.31 0.32 4.58
CA TYR A 439 19.40 1.47 4.53
C TYR A 439 20.03 2.72 5.14
N ILE A 440 20.62 2.60 6.35
CA ILE A 440 21.25 3.74 7.05
C ILE A 440 22.45 4.28 6.26
N GLU A 441 23.27 3.39 5.69
CA GLU A 441 24.40 3.75 4.83
C GLU A 441 23.95 4.58 3.63
N ILE A 442 22.93 4.10 2.90
CA ILE A 442 22.41 4.77 1.71
C ILE A 442 21.79 6.11 2.07
N ILE A 443 20.98 6.18 3.14
CA ILE A 443 20.40 7.45 3.63
C ILE A 443 21.53 8.46 3.92
N SER A 444 22.61 8.04 4.58
CA SER A 444 23.77 8.91 4.80
C SER A 444 24.42 9.34 3.48
N LYS A 445 24.65 8.40 2.55
CA LYS A 445 25.31 8.66 1.25
C LYS A 445 24.54 9.67 0.39
N ILE A 446 23.22 9.53 0.29
CA ILE A 446 22.38 10.34 -0.61
C ILE A 446 22.03 11.72 -0.04
N LEU A 447 22.10 11.89 1.28
CA LEU A 447 21.94 13.20 1.91
C LEU A 447 23.10 14.12 1.58
N LYS A 448 22.78 15.38 1.27
CA LYS A 448 23.74 16.48 1.26
C LYS A 448 24.46 16.60 2.59
N ASP A 449 25.65 17.18 2.57
CA ASP A 449 26.33 17.59 3.80
C ASP A 449 25.46 18.58 4.58
N GLY A 450 25.21 18.28 5.86
CA GLY A 450 24.25 19.03 6.67
C GLY A 450 22.78 18.69 6.41
N GLY A 451 22.48 17.76 5.50
CA GLY A 451 21.13 17.25 5.25
C GLY A 451 20.56 16.48 6.44
N VAL A 452 19.23 16.30 6.46
CA VAL A 452 18.52 15.75 7.61
C VAL A 452 17.79 14.45 7.30
N TRP A 453 17.82 13.53 8.27
CA TRP A 453 17.02 12.33 8.28
C TRP A 453 15.96 12.43 9.39
N ILE A 454 14.70 12.44 8.99
CA ILE A 454 13.55 12.42 9.91
C ILE A 454 12.91 11.02 9.83
N ASN A 455 12.80 10.35 10.97
CA ASN A 455 12.17 9.04 11.04
C ASN A 455 10.95 9.05 11.95
N LEU A 456 9.92 8.27 11.60
CA LEU A 456 8.85 7.86 12.50
C LEU A 456 8.44 6.42 12.21
N GLY A 457 8.68 5.50 13.13
CA GLY A 457 8.20 4.13 12.96
C GLY A 457 8.52 3.21 14.12
N PRO A 458 7.89 2.02 14.16
CA PRO A 458 8.31 0.95 15.05
C PRO A 458 9.55 0.23 14.48
N LEU A 459 9.93 -0.89 15.11
CA LEU A 459 10.89 -1.87 14.61
C LEU A 459 10.23 -3.24 14.51
N LEU A 460 9.19 -3.35 13.68
CA LEU A 460 8.50 -4.62 13.39
C LEU A 460 9.14 -5.25 12.15
N TYR A 461 10.28 -5.90 12.34
CA TYR A 461 11.10 -6.45 11.25
C TYR A 461 10.32 -7.41 10.38
N HIS A 462 10.24 -7.07 9.09
CA HIS A 462 9.36 -7.73 8.14
C HIS A 462 9.67 -9.22 7.91
N PHE A 463 10.97 -9.55 7.89
CA PHE A 463 11.46 -10.88 7.52
C PHE A 463 11.77 -11.77 8.74
N ALA A 464 11.58 -11.28 9.97
CA ALA A 464 11.98 -11.97 11.20
C ALA A 464 11.24 -13.30 11.45
N ASP A 465 9.97 -13.40 11.00
CA ASP A 465 9.10 -14.57 11.23
C ASP A 465 8.95 -15.45 9.97
N MET A 466 9.79 -15.27 8.94
CA MET A 466 9.72 -16.05 7.69
C MET A 466 10.36 -17.44 7.84
N TYR A 467 9.79 -18.25 8.73
CA TYR A 467 10.21 -19.63 8.97
C TYR A 467 9.96 -20.51 7.72
N GLY A 468 11.03 -21.06 7.15
CA GLY A 468 10.97 -22.02 6.03
C GLY A 468 11.72 -21.60 4.77
N GLN A 469 12.28 -20.39 4.72
CA GLN A 469 13.29 -19.99 3.73
C GLN A 469 14.63 -19.82 4.45
N GLU A 470 15.43 -20.89 4.54
CA GLU A 470 16.68 -20.91 5.32
C GLU A 470 17.73 -19.88 4.87
N ASP A 471 17.55 -19.27 3.69
CA ASP A 471 18.48 -18.32 3.07
C ASP A 471 17.96 -16.86 3.03
N GLU A 472 16.76 -16.55 3.54
CA GLU A 472 16.26 -15.17 3.49
C GLU A 472 16.88 -14.32 4.61
N MET A 473 17.63 -13.29 4.22
CA MET A 473 18.35 -12.41 5.16
C MET A 473 17.38 -11.49 5.92
N SER A 474 17.55 -11.42 7.23
CA SER A 474 16.90 -10.45 8.12
C SER A 474 17.87 -10.07 9.25
N ILE A 475 18.10 -8.78 9.45
CA ILE A 475 18.98 -8.26 10.51
C ILE A 475 18.15 -7.41 11.48
N GLU A 476 17.73 -8.02 12.59
CA GLU A 476 16.91 -7.37 13.61
C GLU A 476 17.78 -6.63 14.63
N LEU A 477 17.81 -5.31 14.53
CA LEU A 477 18.52 -4.46 15.48
C LEU A 477 17.59 -3.91 16.56
N SER A 478 18.12 -3.77 17.78
CA SER A 478 17.44 -2.96 18.79
C SER A 478 17.45 -1.49 18.38
N LEU A 479 16.53 -0.68 18.94
CA LEU A 479 16.57 0.77 18.70
C LEU A 479 17.91 1.37 19.14
N GLU A 480 18.53 0.89 20.22
CA GLU A 480 19.87 1.33 20.64
C GLU A 480 20.92 1.08 19.54
N ASP A 481 20.89 -0.10 18.91
CA ASP A 481 21.79 -0.46 17.82
C ASP A 481 21.57 0.36 16.56
N VAL A 482 20.31 0.57 16.17
CA VAL A 482 19.97 1.45 15.04
C VAL A 482 20.60 2.84 15.23
N LYS A 483 20.49 3.39 16.45
CA LYS A 483 21.11 4.69 16.79
C LYS A 483 22.63 4.63 16.73
N ARG A 484 23.25 3.56 17.25
CA ARG A 484 24.72 3.37 17.16
C ARG A 484 25.21 3.32 15.72
N VAL A 485 24.51 2.60 14.85
CA VAL A 485 24.83 2.50 13.43
C VAL A 485 24.67 3.86 12.75
N ALA A 486 23.59 4.60 13.03
CA ALA A 486 23.41 5.95 12.50
C ALA A 486 24.56 6.90 12.91
N LEU A 487 24.96 6.89 14.17
CA LEU A 487 26.11 7.67 14.65
C LEU A 487 27.41 7.29 13.93
N HIS A 488 27.62 6.00 13.65
CA HIS A 488 28.77 5.51 12.89
C HIS A 488 28.80 6.08 11.46
N TYR A 489 27.65 6.14 10.79
CA TYR A 489 27.51 6.72 9.44
C TYR A 489 27.43 8.25 9.42
N GLY A 490 27.87 8.93 10.49
CA GLY A 490 28.06 10.37 10.50
C GLY A 490 26.81 11.18 10.81
N PHE A 491 25.77 10.57 11.38
CA PHE A 491 24.62 11.31 11.89
C PHE A 491 24.86 11.90 13.28
N GLU A 492 24.21 13.02 13.57
CA GLU A 492 24.12 13.64 14.89
C GLU A 492 22.65 13.83 15.26
N PHE A 493 22.27 13.49 16.50
CA PHE A 493 20.90 13.68 16.97
C PHE A 493 20.60 15.14 17.25
N GLU A 494 19.46 15.61 16.74
CA GLU A 494 18.92 16.93 17.09
C GLU A 494 17.67 16.79 17.95
N LYS A 495 16.84 15.79 17.67
CA LYS A 495 15.56 15.59 18.34
C LYS A 495 15.22 14.12 18.46
N GLU A 496 14.57 13.77 19.57
CA GLU A 496 14.08 12.42 19.82
C GLU A 496 12.82 12.45 20.71
N ARG A 497 11.85 11.60 20.41
CA ARG A 497 10.71 11.27 21.28
C ARG A 497 10.03 9.99 20.82
N THR A 498 9.18 9.45 21.68
CA THR A 498 8.26 8.35 21.31
C THR A 498 6.89 8.92 20.99
N ILE A 499 6.28 8.43 19.90
CA ILE A 499 4.94 8.82 19.47
C ILE A 499 4.04 7.59 19.44
N GLU A 500 2.92 7.65 20.15
CA GLU A 500 1.91 6.61 20.11
C GLU A 500 1.04 6.77 18.86
N THR A 501 0.88 5.70 18.08
CA THR A 501 0.12 5.71 16.83
C THR A 501 -0.45 4.34 16.50
N THR A 502 -1.32 4.27 15.50
CA THR A 502 -1.81 3.05 14.87
C THR A 502 -1.31 2.91 13.43
N TYR A 503 -1.58 1.77 12.80
CA TYR A 503 -1.34 1.55 11.37
C TYR A 503 -2.51 0.80 10.73
N THR A 504 -3.23 1.43 9.78
CA THR A 504 -4.41 0.88 9.08
C THR A 504 -5.47 0.31 10.01
N THR A 505 -5.57 0.85 11.23
CA THR A 505 -6.43 0.30 12.27
C THR A 505 -7.88 0.68 12.04
N ASN A 506 -8.80 -0.26 12.23
CA ASN A 506 -10.22 0.06 12.28
C ASN A 506 -10.53 0.74 13.63
N PRO A 507 -10.80 2.06 13.68
CA PRO A 507 -10.99 2.77 14.95
C PRO A 507 -12.22 2.28 15.73
N ARG A 508 -13.14 1.56 15.09
CA ARG A 508 -14.34 0.98 15.71
C ARG A 508 -14.20 -0.50 16.08
N SER A 509 -13.04 -1.11 15.83
CA SER A 509 -12.78 -2.49 16.22
C SER A 509 -12.62 -2.62 17.73
N MET A 510 -13.12 -3.72 18.30
CA MET A 510 -12.89 -4.11 19.69
C MET A 510 -11.43 -4.47 19.96
N MET A 511 -10.67 -4.84 18.93
CA MET A 511 -9.23 -5.12 18.99
C MET A 511 -8.49 -4.11 18.12
N GLN A 512 -7.54 -3.38 18.70
CA GLN A 512 -6.72 -2.39 18.02
C GLN A 512 -5.25 -2.58 18.41
N ASN A 513 -4.36 -2.52 17.43
CA ASN A 513 -2.92 -2.58 17.65
C ASN A 513 -2.38 -1.15 17.73
N ARG A 514 -1.53 -0.89 18.74
CA ARG A 514 -0.85 0.39 18.90
C ARG A 514 0.65 0.20 18.81
N TYR A 515 1.32 1.20 18.27
CA TYR A 515 2.76 1.27 18.15
C TYR A 515 3.27 2.46 18.96
N PHE A 516 4.36 2.24 19.68
CA PHE A 516 5.16 3.29 20.30
C PHE A 516 6.32 3.58 19.35
N ALA A 517 6.03 4.39 18.33
CA ALA A 517 6.95 4.69 17.26
C ALA A 517 8.09 5.59 17.74
N ALA A 518 9.31 5.26 17.34
CA ALA A 518 10.47 6.09 17.58
C ALA A 518 10.50 7.23 16.56
N PHE A 519 10.48 8.46 17.04
CA PHE A 519 10.59 9.67 16.22
C PHE A 519 11.93 10.35 16.49
N TRP A 520 12.67 10.65 15.43
CA TRP A 520 13.90 11.42 15.55
C TRP A 520 14.16 12.32 14.36
N THR A 521 14.96 13.33 14.62
CA THR A 521 15.67 14.14 13.61
C THR A 521 17.15 13.93 13.83
N MET A 522 17.83 13.50 12.78
CA MET A 522 19.28 13.41 12.75
C MET A 522 19.83 14.27 11.61
N ARG A 523 20.98 14.92 11.82
CA ARG A 523 21.69 15.66 10.78
C ARG A 523 22.95 14.93 10.37
N LYS A 524 23.21 14.83 9.06
CA LYS A 524 24.49 14.35 8.54
C LYS A 524 25.57 15.41 8.77
N LYS A 525 26.67 15.05 9.43
CA LYS A 525 27.83 15.96 9.60
C LYS A 525 28.32 16.43 8.23
N SER A 526 28.61 17.72 8.10
CA SER A 526 29.34 18.23 6.94
C SER A 526 30.74 17.64 6.94
N ALA A 527 31.23 17.19 5.78
CA ALA A 527 32.65 16.88 5.64
C ALA A 527 33.43 18.15 5.93
N ALA A 528 34.28 18.14 6.96
CA ALA A 528 35.11 19.30 7.25
C ALA A 528 35.92 19.63 6.00
N VAL A 529 35.75 20.84 5.45
CA VAL A 529 36.67 21.38 4.46
C VAL A 529 38.04 21.38 5.13
N GLN A 530 38.90 20.42 4.79
CA GLN A 530 40.30 20.50 5.11
C GLN A 530 40.83 21.68 4.31
N VAL A 531 40.83 22.86 4.92
CA VAL A 531 41.52 24.03 4.41
C VAL A 531 43.01 23.65 4.38
N PRO A 532 43.66 23.63 3.21
CA PRO A 532 45.07 23.29 3.08
C PRO A 532 46.01 24.16 3.93
#